data_AF-A0A9D9RPI9-F1
#
_entry.id   AF-A0A9D9RPI9-F1
#
_cell.length_a   1.000
_cell.length_b   1.000
_cell.length_c   1.000
_cell.angle_alpha   90.00
_cell.angle_beta   90.00
_cell.angle_gamma   90.00
#
_symmetry.space_group_name_H-M   'P 1'
#
loop_
_entity.id
_entity.type
_entity.pdbx_description
1 polymer ?
#
loop_
_entity_poly.entity_id
_entity_poly.type
_entity_poly.pdbx_seq_one_letter_code
_entity_poly.pdbx_strand_id
1 'polypeptide(L)'
;MIPGFLGFPWFTWAGLSLIVAIIYYFVWPNYAVKGVSTGFRFFAVRYGHTLTWALIALNFFLRGLSPTLDETAYTIALAGGISYFTFMVMTFIMK
;
A
#
# COMPACT_ATOMS: atom_id res chain seq x y z
N MET A 1 20.79 5.19 -2.74
CA MET A 1 20.24 5.40 -1.39
C MET A 1 19.56 6.75 -1.40
N ILE A 2 18.25 6.79 -1.14
CA ILE A 2 17.56 8.06 -0.97
C ILE A 2 17.84 8.60 0.43
N PRO A 3 18.32 9.84 0.59
CA PRO A 3 18.54 10.41 1.92
C PRO A 3 17.21 10.69 2.63
N GLY A 4 16.16 10.98 1.87
CA GLY A 4 14.85 11.32 2.40
C GLY A 4 13.85 11.70 1.32
N PHE A 5 12.65 12.08 1.76
CA PHE A 5 11.56 12.58 0.92
C PHE A 5 10.88 13.75 1.65
N LEU A 6 10.51 14.81 0.93
CA LEU A 6 9.87 16.02 1.49
C LEU A 6 10.55 16.59 2.75
N GLY A 7 11.88 16.57 2.79
CA GLY A 7 12.66 17.12 3.92
C GLY A 7 12.81 16.20 5.13
N PHE A 8 12.24 14.98 5.11
CA PHE A 8 12.37 14.00 6.20
C PHE A 8 13.14 12.74 5.76
N PRO A 9 13.84 12.06 6.69
CA PRO A 9 14.56 10.82 6.38
C PRO A 9 13.64 9.72 5.85
N TRP A 10 14.18 8.85 4.97
CA TRP A 10 13.40 7.79 4.31
C TRP A 10 12.71 6.84 5.30
N PHE A 11 13.32 6.56 6.46
CA PHE A 11 12.76 5.66 7.47
C PHE A 11 11.51 6.25 8.14
N THR A 12 11.36 7.58 8.14
CA THR A 12 10.15 8.25 8.65
C THR A 12 8.96 7.88 7.77
N TRP A 13 9.12 7.96 6.44
CA TRP A 13 8.08 7.61 5.49
C TRP A 13 7.79 6.11 5.44
N ALA A 14 8.84 5.28 5.56
CA ALA A 14 8.68 3.84 5.69
C ALA A 14 7.84 3.47 6.93
N GLY A 15 8.18 4.06 8.08
CA GLY A 15 7.48 3.85 9.35
C GLY A 15 6.02 4.33 9.31
N LEU A 16 5.79 5.56 8.83
CA LEU A 16 4.44 6.11 8.70
C LEU A 16 3.57 5.25 7.77
N SER A 17 4.11 4.86 6.61
CA SER A 17 3.38 4.01 5.66
C SER A 17 3.04 2.65 6.26
N LEU A 18 3.94 2.06 7.05
CA LEU A 18 3.69 0.80 7.75
C LEU A 18 2.63 0.94 8.84
N ILE A 19 2.64 2.04 9.60
CA ILE A 19 1.60 2.35 10.60
C ILE A 19 0.24 2.42 9.92
N VAL A 20 0.12 3.12 8.78
CA VAL A 20 -1.14 3.20 8.03
C VAL A 20 -1.58 1.83 7.53
N ALA A 21 -0.66 1.00 7.03
CA ALA A 21 -0.97 -0.38 6.62
C ALA A 21 -1.56 -1.20 7.78
N ILE A 22 -0.95 -1.12 8.97
CA ILE A 22 -1.40 -1.81 10.19
C ILE A 22 -2.79 -1.31 10.60
N ILE A 23 -3.00 0.02 10.64
CA ILE A 23 -4.30 0.60 10.97
C ILE A 23 -5.37 0.08 10.01
N TYR A 24 -5.13 0.11 8.70
CA TYR A 24 -6.12 -0.38 7.74
C TYR A 24 -6.34 -1.89 7.81
N TYR A 25 -5.32 -2.67 8.17
CA TYR A 25 -5.49 -4.11 8.36
C TYR A 25 -6.49 -4.41 9.48
N PHE A 26 -6.33 -3.76 10.64
CA PHE A 26 -7.15 -4.03 11.84
C PHE A 26 -8.44 -3.21 11.95
N VAL A 27 -8.41 -1.94 11.52
CA VAL A 27 -9.49 -0.97 11.74
C VAL A 27 -10.40 -0.82 10.52
N TRP A 28 -9.90 -1.04 9.29
CA TRP A 28 -10.71 -0.79 8.09
C TRP A 28 -11.94 -1.70 8.06
N PRO A 29 -13.10 -1.17 7.68
CA PRO A 29 -14.34 -1.73 8.16
C PRO A 29 -14.83 -3.00 7.50
N ASN A 30 -15.39 -3.88 8.32
CA ASN A 30 -16.34 -4.90 7.87
C ASN A 30 -17.62 -4.30 7.24
N TYR A 31 -17.93 -3.02 7.48
CA TYR A 31 -19.09 -2.37 6.86
C TYR A 31 -18.90 -2.05 5.37
N ALA A 32 -17.67 -1.85 4.89
CA ALA A 32 -17.40 -1.65 3.46
C ALA A 32 -17.54 -2.95 2.64
N VAL A 33 -17.47 -4.10 3.31
CA VAL A 33 -17.71 -5.45 2.73
C VAL A 33 -19.09 -6.01 3.08
N LYS A 34 -19.97 -5.24 3.72
CA LYS A 34 -21.38 -5.65 3.93
C LYS A 34 -22.07 -5.79 2.57
N GLY A 35 -22.35 -7.03 2.17
CA GLY A 35 -22.96 -7.36 0.88
C GLY A 35 -21.99 -7.99 -0.13
N VAL A 36 -20.68 -8.01 0.15
CA VAL A 36 -19.65 -8.68 -0.66
C VAL A 36 -19.01 -9.77 0.18
N SER A 37 -19.61 -10.97 0.19
CA SER A 37 -19.21 -12.03 1.11
C SER A 37 -18.03 -12.88 0.61
N THR A 38 -17.79 -12.96 -0.69
CA THR A 38 -16.78 -13.84 -1.30
C THR A 38 -16.17 -13.28 -2.59
N GLY A 39 -15.03 -13.86 -3.02
CA GLY A 39 -14.42 -13.61 -4.33
C GLY A 39 -13.37 -12.49 -4.37
N PHE A 40 -12.83 -12.23 -5.57
CA PHE A 40 -11.73 -11.28 -5.79
C PHE A 40 -12.06 -9.86 -5.26
N ARG A 41 -13.30 -9.42 -5.45
CA ARG A 41 -13.76 -8.11 -4.99
C ARG A 41 -13.69 -7.97 -3.46
N PHE A 42 -14.05 -9.00 -2.71
CA PHE A 42 -13.93 -8.99 -1.25
C PHE A 42 -12.48 -8.73 -0.83
N PHE A 43 -11.52 -9.46 -1.44
CA PHE A 43 -10.09 -9.27 -1.15
C PHE A 43 -9.60 -7.87 -1.53
N ALA A 44 -9.98 -7.38 -2.71
CA ALA A 44 -9.58 -6.05 -3.18
C ALA A 44 -10.08 -4.94 -2.26
N VAL A 45 -11.34 -4.99 -1.82
CA VAL A 45 -11.92 -3.99 -0.91
C VAL A 45 -11.38 -4.13 0.51
N ARG A 46 -11.17 -5.36 1.00
CA ARG A 46 -10.73 -5.61 2.39
C ARG A 46 -9.26 -5.32 2.61
N TYR A 47 -8.40 -5.67 1.65
CA TYR A 47 -6.95 -5.66 1.81
C TYR A 47 -6.21 -4.79 0.80
N GLY A 48 -6.84 -4.35 -0.29
CA GLY A 48 -6.15 -3.58 -1.33
C GLY A 48 -5.50 -2.29 -0.82
N HIS A 49 -6.17 -1.58 0.09
CA HIS A 49 -5.61 -0.38 0.71
C HIS A 49 -4.43 -0.70 1.64
N THR A 50 -4.55 -1.73 2.48
CA THR A 50 -3.44 -2.23 3.32
C THR A 50 -2.24 -2.63 2.47
N LEU A 51 -2.47 -3.37 1.38
CA LEU A 51 -1.43 -3.83 0.47
C LEU A 51 -0.70 -2.64 -0.18
N THR A 52 -1.44 -1.62 -0.63
CA THR A 52 -0.84 -0.39 -1.16
C THR A 52 0.12 0.25 -0.16
N TRP A 53 -0.31 0.46 1.09
CA TRP A 53 0.53 1.08 2.11
C TRP A 53 1.75 0.22 2.49
N ALA A 54 1.58 -1.10 2.53
CA ALA A 54 2.69 -2.03 2.75
C ALA A 54 3.73 -1.96 1.61
N LEU A 55 3.28 -1.89 0.36
CA LEU A 55 4.15 -1.77 -0.81
C LEU A 55 4.87 -0.41 -0.84
N ILE A 56 4.22 0.68 -0.43
CA ILE A 56 4.86 1.99 -0.27
C ILE A 56 5.95 1.93 0.82
N ALA A 57 5.66 1.32 1.96
CA ALA A 57 6.66 1.14 3.03
C ALA A 57 7.87 0.35 2.52
N LEU A 58 7.62 -0.78 1.83
CA LEU A 58 8.67 -1.58 1.21
C LEU A 58 9.48 -0.79 0.17
N ASN A 59 8.84 0.07 -0.62
CA ASN A 59 9.54 0.94 -1.57
C ASN A 59 10.57 1.84 -0.87
N PHE A 60 10.16 2.51 0.22
CA PHE A 60 11.07 3.36 1.00
C PHE A 60 12.21 2.56 1.63
N PHE A 61 11.95 1.34 2.13
CA PHE A 61 13.01 0.46 2.62
C PHE A 61 14.01 0.08 1.52
N LEU A 62 13.54 -0.37 0.36
CA LEU A 62 14.41 -0.78 -0.74
C LEU A 62 15.33 0.37 -1.20
N ARG A 63 14.76 1.55 -1.42
CA ARG A 63 15.53 2.74 -1.85
C ARG A 63 16.42 3.31 -0.75
N GLY A 64 16.00 3.17 0.51
CA GLY A 64 16.71 3.66 1.68
C GLY A 64 17.88 2.78 2.11
N LEU A 65 17.84 1.47 1.80
CA LEU A 65 18.88 0.52 2.18
C LEU A 65 20.02 0.46 1.17
N SER A 66 19.72 0.39 -0.13
CA SER A 66 20.76 0.27 -1.16
C SER A 66 20.32 0.84 -2.51
N PRO A 67 21.19 1.62 -3.21
CA PRO A 67 20.92 1.99 -4.61
C PRO A 67 20.77 0.80 -5.55
N THR A 68 21.37 -0.36 -5.25
CA THR A 68 21.26 -1.56 -6.10
C THR A 68 19.85 -2.15 -6.16
N LEU A 69 18.96 -1.72 -5.26
CA LEU A 69 17.57 -2.18 -5.16
C LEU A 69 16.59 -1.24 -5.87
N ASP A 70 17.06 -0.19 -6.55
CA ASP A 70 16.19 0.84 -7.13
C ASP A 70 15.26 0.27 -8.23
N GLU A 71 15.72 -0.67 -9.06
CA GLU A 71 14.87 -1.33 -10.06
C GLU A 71 13.72 -2.13 -9.41
N THR A 72 14.05 -2.89 -8.36
CA THR A 72 13.04 -3.59 -7.56
C THR A 72 12.08 -2.59 -6.93
N ALA A 73 12.59 -1.47 -6.42
CA ALA A 73 11.76 -0.43 -5.85
C ALA A 73 10.77 0.14 -6.88
N TYR A 74 11.19 0.44 -8.11
CA TYR A 74 10.27 0.91 -9.16
C TYR A 74 9.14 -0.10 -9.43
N THR A 75 9.49 -1.38 -9.51
CA THR A 75 8.50 -2.46 -9.68
C THR A 75 7.51 -2.52 -8.51
N ILE A 76 8.00 -2.40 -7.27
CA ILE A 76 7.16 -2.37 -6.06
C ILE A 76 6.26 -1.13 -6.02
N ALA A 77 6.76 0.04 -6.44
CA ALA A 77 5.94 1.25 -6.54
C ALA A 77 4.82 1.10 -7.57
N LEU A 78 5.13 0.52 -8.73
CA LEU A 78 4.13 0.23 -9.77
C LEU A 78 3.06 -0.75 -9.24
N ALA A 79 3.47 -1.82 -8.57
CA ALA A 79 2.55 -2.76 -7.93
C ALA A 79 1.66 -2.07 -6.88
N GLY A 80 2.23 -1.14 -6.09
CA GLY A 80 1.48 -0.33 -5.13
C GLY A 80 0.41 0.54 -5.80
N GLY A 81 0.76 1.16 -6.94
CA GLY A 81 -0.18 1.93 -7.76
C GLY A 81 -1.32 1.08 -8.34
N ILE A 82 -0.99 -0.10 -8.89
CA ILE A 82 -1.98 -1.05 -9.42
C ILE A 82 -2.91 -1.55 -8.31
N SER A 83 -2.36 -1.87 -7.13
CA SER A 83 -3.14 -2.26 -5.95
C SER A 83 -4.13 -1.17 -5.54
N TYR A 84 -3.68 0.09 -5.50
CA TYR A 84 -4.53 1.21 -5.11
C TYR A 84 -5.64 1.46 -6.14
N PHE A 85 -5.28 1.44 -7.42
CA PHE A 85 -6.25 1.57 -8.50
C PHE A 85 -7.32 0.47 -8.44
N THR A 86 -6.91 -0.79 -8.25
CA THR A 86 -7.83 -1.91 -8.10
C THR A 86 -8.77 -1.72 -6.90
N PHE A 87 -8.23 -1.31 -5.75
CA PHE A 87 -9.04 -0.97 -4.57
C PHE A 87 -10.07 0.12 -4.87
N MET A 88 -9.67 1.21 -5.54
CA MET A 88 -10.55 2.32 -5.89
C MET A 88 -11.68 1.88 -6.82
N VAL A 89 -11.37 1.14 -7.89
CA VAL A 89 -12.37 0.63 -8.85
C VAL A 89 -13.37 -0.29 -8.14
N MET A 90 -12.88 -1.23 -7.33
CA MET A 90 -13.71 -2.23 -6.65
C MET A 90 -14.56 -1.66 -5.51
N THR A 91 -14.14 -0.52 -4.95
CA THR A 91 -14.85 0.15 -3.85
C THR A 91 -15.88 1.16 -4.36
N PHE A 92 -15.52 1.96 -5.37
CA PHE A 92 -16.31 3.13 -5.76
C PHE A 92 -17.08 2.96 -7.07
N ILE A 93 -16.57 2.16 -8.01
CA ILE A 93 -17.16 2.01 -9.36
C ILE A 93 -18.00 0.73 -9.43
N MET A 94 -17.41 -0.40 -9.07
CA MET A 94 -18.06 -1.71 -9.09
C MET A 94 -18.73 -1.95 -7.73
N LYS A 95 -20.02 -1.59 -7.59
CA LYS A 95 -20.79 -1.74 -6.34
C LYS A 95 -21.54 -3.06 -6.26
#